data_AF-A0A0F8Y3C8-F1
#
_entry.id   AF-A0A0F8Y3C8-F1
#
_cell.length_a   1.000
_cell.length_b   1.000
_cell.length_c   1.000
_cell.angle_alpha   90.00
_cell.angle_beta   90.00
_cell.angle_gamma   90.00
#
_symmetry.space_group_name_H-M   'P 1'
#
loop_
_entity.id
_entity.type
_entity.pdbx_description
1 polymer ?
#
loop_
_entity_poly.entity_id
_entity_poly.type
_entity_poly.pdbx_seq_one_letter_code
_entity_poly.pdbx_strand_id
1 'polypeptide(L)'
;MFKGLTQRAQKVLTILAQEEAKRFHSEQLLPEHVILSLLKDGQGVAVKALQKAKVDIGEMHKSYPLLELKTDDDIFTAQLEFLDIDGVQILPKAHRFYPFRSVAAQTIGWVGPATQEADRRLFADDKLSSYLNDEVCGREDGVEYVCESILRGRRGELVYDIDRRLINRTETRFGKDVSITLDIELQKEIENYLTDCDINPNCKTPAAAVVIDVATADILALVSMPVFDLNRIRYDYNILKNDPNEPLRNRAIYKQYPPGSVVKPLILIAGIESGKITPDEIIHCPAQKAPKGWPSCWLYNR
;
A
#
# COMPACT_ATOMS: atom_id res chain seq x y z
N MET A 1 30.61 5.95 -49.00
CA MET A 1 29.65 5.06 -49.70
C MET A 1 30.18 3.63 -49.60
N PHE A 2 29.57 2.78 -48.77
CA PHE A 2 30.01 1.41 -48.51
C PHE A 2 29.71 0.49 -49.72
N LYS A 3 30.60 0.46 -50.73
CA LYS A 3 30.51 -0.50 -51.83
C LYS A 3 31.10 -1.85 -51.38
N GLY A 4 30.32 -2.93 -51.48
CA GLY A 4 30.77 -4.31 -51.17
C GLY A 4 30.19 -4.94 -49.91
N LEU A 5 29.37 -4.22 -49.12
CA LEU A 5 28.67 -4.78 -47.97
C LEU A 5 27.33 -5.42 -48.38
N THR A 6 26.92 -6.45 -47.64
CA THR A 6 25.57 -7.01 -47.76
C THR A 6 24.52 -5.99 -47.30
N GLN A 7 23.29 -6.06 -47.81
CA GLN A 7 22.19 -5.18 -47.38
C GLN A 7 22.02 -5.15 -45.86
N ARG A 8 22.18 -6.32 -45.20
CA ARG A 8 22.12 -6.44 -43.74
C ARG A 8 23.27 -5.68 -43.06
N ALA A 9 24.50 -5.88 -43.49
CA ALA A 9 25.66 -5.18 -42.93
C ALA A 9 25.54 -3.66 -43.14
N GLN A 10 25.00 -3.24 -44.28
CA GLN A 10 24.72 -1.85 -44.57
C GLN A 10 23.67 -1.27 -43.62
N LYS A 11 22.51 -1.94 -43.44
CA LYS A 11 21.47 -1.56 -42.46
C LYS A 11 22.02 -1.42 -41.05
N VAL A 12 22.81 -2.41 -40.59
CA VAL A 12 23.40 -2.40 -39.24
C VAL A 12 24.33 -1.20 -39.06
N LEU A 13 25.27 -0.97 -39.98
CA LEU A 13 26.29 0.07 -39.81
C LEU A 13 25.79 1.49 -40.09
N THR A 14 24.90 1.67 -41.06
CA THR A 14 24.50 3.02 -41.51
C THR A 14 23.21 3.51 -40.88
N ILE A 15 22.38 2.63 -40.34
CA ILE A 15 21.11 2.99 -39.71
C ILE A 15 21.18 2.67 -38.22
N LEU A 16 21.22 1.38 -37.87
CA LEU A 16 21.05 0.94 -36.49
C LEU A 16 22.19 1.38 -35.57
N ALA A 17 23.45 1.26 -36.02
CA ALA A 17 24.61 1.68 -35.22
C ALA A 17 24.67 3.22 -35.09
N GLN A 18 24.21 3.96 -36.09
CA GLN A 18 24.12 5.42 -36.03
C GLN A 18 23.01 5.88 -35.06
N GLU A 19 21.89 5.14 -34.99
CA GLU A 19 20.86 5.34 -33.97
C GLU A 19 21.40 5.09 -32.56
N GLU A 20 22.15 4.01 -32.34
CA GLU A 20 22.75 3.76 -31.03
C GLU A 20 23.82 4.82 -30.71
N ALA A 21 24.67 5.23 -31.66
CA ALA A 21 25.64 6.31 -31.42
C ALA A 21 24.95 7.61 -30.96
N LYS A 22 23.85 8.00 -31.61
CA LYS A 22 23.04 9.14 -31.19
C LYS A 22 22.42 8.95 -29.80
N ARG A 23 21.99 7.72 -29.48
CA ARG A 23 21.42 7.38 -28.16
C ARG A 23 22.43 7.56 -27.02
N PHE A 24 23.70 7.27 -27.28
CA PHE A 24 24.80 7.46 -26.34
C PHE A 24 25.49 8.82 -26.50
N HIS A 25 24.82 9.80 -27.12
CA HIS A 25 25.36 11.15 -27.35
C HIS A 25 26.78 11.17 -27.97
N SER A 26 27.11 10.13 -28.73
CA SER A 26 28.45 9.93 -29.27
C SER A 26 28.54 10.52 -30.67
N GLU A 27 29.51 11.41 -30.87
CA GLU A 27 29.80 11.97 -32.19
C GLU A 27 30.48 10.94 -33.12
N GLN A 28 30.93 9.81 -32.58
CA GLN A 28 31.65 8.77 -33.31
C GLN A 28 30.93 7.42 -33.25
N LEU A 29 31.10 6.63 -34.31
CA LEU A 29 30.60 5.26 -34.35
C LEU A 29 31.58 4.32 -33.61
N LEU A 30 31.37 4.12 -32.31
CA LEU A 30 32.14 3.21 -31.48
C LEU A 30 31.74 1.73 -31.65
N PRO A 31 32.63 0.78 -31.29
CA PRO A 31 32.35 -0.66 -31.39
C PRO A 31 31.08 -1.09 -30.64
N GLU A 32 30.79 -0.50 -29.47
CA GLU A 32 29.58 -0.82 -28.71
C GLU A 32 28.29 -0.54 -29.50
N HIS A 33 28.24 0.54 -30.28
CA HIS A 33 27.07 0.85 -31.11
C HIS A 33 26.85 -0.21 -32.20
N VAL A 34 27.94 -0.76 -32.75
CA VAL A 34 27.89 -1.86 -33.73
C VAL A 34 27.44 -3.17 -33.07
N ILE A 35 27.94 -3.46 -31.87
CA ILE A 35 27.53 -4.66 -31.12
C ILE A 35 26.05 -4.58 -30.74
N LEU A 36 25.61 -3.44 -30.17
CA LEU A 36 24.22 -3.21 -29.78
C LEU A 36 23.27 -3.26 -30.99
N SER A 37 23.67 -2.70 -32.13
CA SER A 37 22.87 -2.78 -33.35
C SER A 37 22.78 -4.21 -33.92
N LEU A 38 23.83 -5.02 -33.82
CA LEU A 38 23.78 -6.44 -34.18
C LEU A 38 22.84 -7.24 -33.27
N LEU A 39 22.80 -6.93 -31.97
CA LEU A 39 21.85 -7.52 -31.04
C LEU A 39 20.41 -7.08 -31.34
N LYS A 40 20.20 -5.78 -31.63
CA LYS A 40 18.90 -5.18 -31.99
C LYS A 40 18.35 -5.72 -33.32
N ASP A 41 19.22 -6.00 -34.29
CA ASP A 41 18.84 -6.67 -35.56
C ASP A 41 18.32 -8.10 -35.33
N GLY A 42 18.61 -8.71 -34.18
CA GLY A 42 17.99 -9.96 -33.72
C GLY A 42 18.37 -11.20 -34.52
N GLN A 43 19.39 -11.10 -35.37
CA GLN A 43 19.80 -12.17 -36.30
C GLN A 43 21.31 -12.48 -36.19
N GLY A 44 21.72 -13.63 -36.74
CA GLY A 44 23.13 -14.01 -36.86
C GLY A 44 23.63 -14.98 -35.79
N VAL A 45 24.91 -15.35 -35.90
CA VAL A 45 25.50 -16.41 -35.07
C VAL A 45 25.58 -16.00 -33.60
N ALA A 46 25.93 -14.74 -33.31
CA ALA A 46 26.00 -14.24 -31.94
C ALA A 46 24.64 -14.28 -31.22
N VAL A 47 23.57 -13.80 -31.87
CA VAL A 47 22.21 -13.84 -31.31
C VAL A 47 21.76 -15.29 -31.08
N LYS A 48 22.00 -16.20 -32.03
CA LYS A 48 21.69 -17.63 -31.87
C LYS A 48 22.48 -18.27 -30.73
N ALA A 49 23.74 -17.88 -30.54
CA ALA A 49 24.57 -18.37 -29.43
C ALA A 49 24.02 -17.89 -28.08
N LEU A 50 23.64 -16.61 -27.96
CA LEU A 50 23.01 -16.06 -26.76
C LEU A 50 21.67 -16.74 -26.44
N GLN A 51 20.81 -16.94 -27.45
CA GLN A 51 19.56 -17.68 -27.29
C GLN A 51 19.79 -19.12 -26.83
N LYS A 52 20.79 -19.80 -27.40
CA LYS A 52 21.16 -21.17 -26.98
C LYS A 52 21.72 -21.21 -25.55
N ALA A 53 22.38 -20.13 -25.12
CA ALA A 53 22.83 -19.94 -23.75
C ALA A 53 21.70 -19.48 -22.79
N LYS A 54 20.44 -19.38 -23.27
CA LYS A 54 19.27 -18.89 -22.53
C LYS A 54 19.42 -17.46 -22.00
N VAL A 55 20.19 -16.63 -22.70
CA VAL A 55 20.27 -15.19 -22.43
C VAL A 55 19.11 -14.50 -23.18
N ASP A 56 18.23 -13.83 -22.44
CA ASP A 56 17.17 -13.02 -23.01
C ASP A 56 17.72 -11.64 -23.38
N ILE A 57 17.84 -11.38 -24.68
CA ILE A 57 18.34 -10.11 -25.22
C ILE A 57 17.39 -8.95 -24.87
N GLY A 58 16.09 -9.22 -24.72
CA GLY A 58 15.13 -8.23 -24.24
C GLY A 58 15.37 -7.85 -22.78
N GLU A 59 15.83 -8.80 -21.96
CA GLU A 59 16.22 -8.54 -20.57
C GLU A 59 17.45 -7.65 -20.48
N MET A 60 18.41 -7.78 -21.41
CA MET A 60 19.61 -6.92 -21.46
C MET A 60 19.29 -5.43 -21.69
N HIS A 61 18.09 -5.10 -22.16
CA HIS A 61 17.63 -3.73 -22.32
C HIS A 61 16.83 -3.19 -21.14
N LYS A 62 16.60 -4.00 -20.09
CA LYS A 62 15.92 -3.54 -18.87
C LYS A 62 16.85 -2.66 -18.05
N SER A 63 16.29 -1.56 -17.55
CA SER A 63 16.94 -0.77 -16.51
C SER A 63 16.88 -1.52 -15.19
N TYR A 64 18.02 -1.62 -14.51
CA TYR A 64 18.11 -2.20 -13.17
C TYR A 64 18.26 -1.09 -12.14
N PRO A 65 17.53 -1.13 -11.01
CA PRO A 65 17.73 -0.17 -9.94
C PRO A 65 19.13 -0.38 -9.34
N LEU A 66 19.97 0.64 -9.41
CA LEU A 66 21.33 0.63 -8.86
C LEU A 66 21.35 1.12 -7.40
N LEU A 67 20.66 2.24 -7.15
CA LEU A 67 20.62 2.93 -5.87
C LEU A 67 19.21 3.49 -5.63
N GLU A 68 18.75 3.44 -4.39
CA GLU A 68 17.51 4.10 -3.95
C GLU A 68 17.87 5.37 -3.18
N LEU A 69 17.46 6.52 -3.70
CA LEU A 69 17.72 7.85 -3.14
C LEU A 69 16.55 8.24 -2.23
N LYS A 70 16.82 8.60 -0.97
CA LYS A 70 15.76 8.81 0.03
C LYS A 70 15.53 10.28 0.37
N THR A 71 16.57 11.10 0.26
CA THR A 71 16.54 12.51 0.61
C THR A 71 16.83 13.39 -0.59
N ASP A 72 16.43 14.66 -0.52
CA ASP A 72 16.74 15.65 -1.56
C ASP A 72 18.26 15.83 -1.72
N ASP A 73 19.02 15.72 -0.62
CA ASP A 73 20.49 15.76 -0.63
C ASP A 73 21.10 14.57 -1.40
N ASP A 74 20.55 13.36 -1.22
CA ASP A 74 20.98 12.17 -1.99
C ASP A 74 20.67 12.37 -3.47
N ILE A 75 19.49 12.93 -3.79
CA ILE A 75 19.08 13.21 -5.17
C ILE A 75 20.04 14.21 -5.81
N PHE A 76 20.33 15.31 -5.12
CA PHE A 76 21.25 16.33 -5.59
C PHE A 76 22.66 15.78 -5.81
N THR A 77 23.17 15.00 -4.86
CA THR A 77 24.49 14.37 -4.97
C THR A 77 24.55 13.40 -6.15
N ALA A 78 23.54 12.54 -6.31
CA ALA A 78 23.45 11.62 -7.43
C ALA A 78 23.32 12.34 -8.78
N GLN A 79 22.59 13.45 -8.84
CA GLN A 79 22.48 14.28 -10.05
C GLN A 79 23.84 14.84 -10.48
N LEU A 80 24.68 15.25 -9.53
CA LEU A 80 26.03 15.73 -9.78
C LEU A 80 26.99 14.61 -10.19
N GLU A 81 27.01 13.50 -9.45
CA GLU A 81 27.94 12.39 -9.70
C GLU A 81 27.63 11.63 -10.99
N PHE A 82 26.35 11.48 -11.34
CA PHE A 82 25.91 10.72 -12.51
C PHE A 82 25.57 11.58 -13.73
N LEU A 83 25.81 12.89 -13.68
CA LEU A 83 25.46 13.82 -14.76
C LEU A 83 26.01 13.40 -16.12
N ASP A 84 27.27 12.96 -16.13
CA ASP A 84 28.01 12.61 -17.34
C ASP A 84 28.17 11.09 -17.54
N ILE A 85 27.44 10.27 -16.78
CA ILE A 85 27.49 8.80 -16.93
C ILE A 85 26.36 8.35 -17.86
N ASP A 86 26.74 8.04 -19.10
CA ASP A 86 25.82 7.46 -20.07
C ASP A 86 25.20 6.14 -19.58
N GLY A 87 23.87 6.06 -19.67
CA GLY A 87 23.10 4.88 -19.29
C GLY A 87 22.61 4.87 -17.84
N VAL A 88 23.00 5.85 -17.02
CA VAL A 88 22.42 6.07 -15.68
C VAL A 88 21.32 7.11 -15.76
N GLN A 89 20.17 6.83 -15.14
CA GLN A 89 19.04 7.75 -15.09
C GLN A 89 18.45 7.77 -13.69
N ILE A 90 18.12 8.96 -13.20
CA ILE A 90 17.39 9.14 -11.95
C ILE A 90 15.90 9.16 -12.29
N LEU A 91 15.19 8.12 -11.85
CA LEU A 91 13.76 7.98 -12.07
C LEU A 91 13.02 8.27 -10.77
N PRO A 92 12.02 9.18 -10.78
CA PRO A 92 11.20 9.43 -9.60
C PRO A 92 10.36 8.18 -9.30
N LYS A 93 10.36 7.77 -8.04
CA LYS A 93 9.52 6.66 -7.55
C LYS A 93 8.66 7.16 -6.39
N ALA A 94 7.36 6.96 -6.49
CA ALA A 94 6.46 7.30 -5.39
C ALA A 94 6.66 6.32 -4.22
N HIS A 95 6.77 6.87 -3.02
CA HIS A 95 6.80 6.11 -1.77
C HIS A 95 5.68 6.60 -0.86
N ARG A 96 4.99 5.67 -0.19
CA ARG A 96 3.91 6.01 0.75
C ARG A 96 4.50 6.40 2.10
N PHE A 97 4.14 7.56 2.62
CA PHE A 97 4.65 8.08 3.89
C PHE A 97 3.49 8.43 4.82
N TYR A 98 3.61 8.05 6.08
CA TYR A 98 2.59 8.30 7.12
C TYR A 98 3.14 9.31 8.14
N PRO A 99 2.75 10.59 8.07
CA PRO A 99 3.31 11.65 8.91
C PRO A 99 3.12 11.40 10.40
N PHE A 100 1.99 10.80 10.78
CA PHE A 100 1.64 10.52 12.17
C PHE A 100 2.09 9.13 12.65
N ARG A 101 2.90 8.42 11.84
CA ARG A 101 3.53 7.13 12.20
C ARG A 101 2.55 6.07 12.70
N SER A 102 2.41 5.95 14.02
CA SER A 102 1.58 4.94 14.67
C SER A 102 0.16 5.40 14.97
N VAL A 103 -0.11 6.71 14.87
CA VAL A 103 -1.43 7.24 15.18
C VAL A 103 -2.44 6.75 14.15
N ALA A 104 -3.57 6.22 14.63
CA ALA A 104 -4.63 5.66 13.79
C ALA A 104 -4.16 4.51 12.89
N ALA A 105 -3.11 3.76 13.26
CA ALA A 105 -2.46 2.78 12.39
C ALA A 105 -3.44 1.80 11.72
N GLN A 106 -4.35 1.21 12.50
CA GLN A 106 -5.34 0.26 11.97
C GLN A 106 -6.46 0.93 11.18
N THR A 107 -6.75 2.21 11.44
CA THR A 107 -7.81 2.96 10.77
C THR A 107 -7.33 3.46 9.41
N ILE A 108 -6.12 4.02 9.33
CA ILE A 108 -5.51 4.42 8.07
C ILE A 108 -5.15 3.18 7.23
N GLY A 109 -4.59 2.15 7.87
CA GLY A 109 -4.06 0.99 7.17
C GLY A 109 -2.74 1.29 6.49
N TRP A 110 -2.23 0.32 5.74
CA TRP A 110 -0.92 0.42 5.09
C TRP A 110 -0.93 -0.17 3.69
N VAL A 111 0.04 0.23 2.88
CA VAL A 111 0.28 -0.33 1.54
C VAL A 111 1.42 -1.35 1.52
N GLY A 112 1.19 -2.48 0.86
CA GLY A 112 2.15 -3.58 0.69
C GLY A 112 2.18 -4.06 -0.76
N PRO A 113 3.14 -4.94 -1.13
CA PRO A 113 3.19 -5.51 -2.48
C PRO A 113 1.88 -6.19 -2.90
N ALA A 114 1.37 -5.88 -4.09
CA ALA A 114 0.13 -6.40 -4.65
C ALA A 114 0.28 -7.86 -5.14
N THR A 115 0.44 -8.74 -4.16
CA THR A 115 0.77 -10.16 -4.35
C THR A 115 -0.43 -11.07 -4.15
N GLN A 116 -1.50 -10.60 -3.51
CA GLN A 116 -2.66 -11.43 -3.27
C GLN A 116 -3.55 -11.51 -4.50
N GLU A 117 -4.17 -12.69 -4.66
CA GLU A 117 -5.10 -12.94 -5.75
C GLU A 117 -6.32 -12.01 -5.70
N ALA A 118 -6.81 -11.69 -4.49
CA ALA A 118 -7.90 -10.75 -4.30
C ALA A 118 -7.53 -9.33 -4.80
N ASP A 119 -6.34 -8.85 -4.44
CA ASP A 119 -5.83 -7.53 -4.87
C ASP A 119 -5.75 -7.46 -6.40
N ARG A 120 -5.24 -8.52 -7.04
CA ARG A 120 -5.06 -8.56 -8.49
C ARG A 120 -6.38 -8.58 -9.27
N ARG A 121 -7.45 -9.10 -8.68
CA ARG A 121 -8.78 -9.17 -9.31
C ARG A 121 -9.49 -7.83 -9.40
N LEU A 122 -9.26 -6.91 -8.45
CA LEU A 122 -9.94 -5.61 -8.37
C LEU A 122 -9.85 -4.79 -9.68
N PHE A 123 -8.77 -4.97 -10.45
CA PHE A 123 -8.52 -4.24 -11.70
C PHE A 123 -8.06 -5.14 -12.86
N ALA A 124 -8.32 -6.45 -12.78
CA ALA A 124 -7.80 -7.41 -13.76
C ALA A 124 -8.29 -7.15 -15.19
N ASP A 125 -9.49 -6.59 -15.34
CA ASP A 125 -10.13 -6.37 -16.64
C ASP A 125 -9.56 -5.18 -17.42
N ASP A 126 -8.82 -4.27 -16.77
CA ASP A 126 -8.19 -3.12 -17.42
C ASP A 126 -6.66 -3.20 -17.27
N LYS A 127 -5.97 -3.49 -18.37
CA LYS A 127 -4.50 -3.58 -18.45
C LYS A 127 -3.77 -2.38 -17.84
N LEU A 128 -4.36 -1.19 -17.91
CA LEU A 128 -3.73 0.04 -17.37
C LEU A 128 -4.03 0.27 -15.89
N SER A 129 -4.96 -0.47 -15.32
CA SER A 129 -5.29 -0.45 -13.89
C SER A 129 -4.78 -1.69 -13.15
N SER A 130 -4.60 -2.82 -13.83
CA SER A 130 -4.10 -4.08 -13.26
C SER A 130 -2.76 -3.92 -12.56
N TYR A 131 -2.47 -4.70 -11.53
CA TYR A 131 -1.19 -4.58 -10.83
C TYR A 131 -0.02 -5.14 -11.62
N LEU A 132 1.09 -4.41 -11.63
CA LEU A 132 2.40 -4.94 -12.01
C LEU A 132 3.07 -5.62 -10.80
N ASN A 133 4.09 -6.43 -11.04
CA ASN A 133 4.70 -7.27 -10.01
C ASN A 133 5.38 -6.48 -8.87
N ASP A 134 5.82 -5.25 -9.12
CA ASP A 134 6.53 -4.37 -8.18
C ASP A 134 5.62 -3.29 -7.56
N GLU A 135 4.33 -3.30 -7.89
CA GLU A 135 3.39 -2.32 -7.38
C GLU A 135 2.82 -2.70 -6.01
N VAL A 136 2.27 -1.69 -5.37
CA VAL A 136 1.73 -1.78 -4.02
C VAL A 136 0.23 -1.47 -4.03
N CYS A 137 -0.49 -2.02 -3.07
CA CYS A 137 -1.90 -1.78 -2.80
C CYS A 137 -2.13 -1.70 -1.29
N GLY A 138 -3.25 -1.13 -0.87
CA GLY A 138 -3.73 -1.24 0.51
C GLY A 138 -3.83 -2.70 0.96
N ARG A 139 -3.55 -2.96 2.24
CA ARG A 139 -3.47 -4.32 2.80
C ARG A 139 -4.52 -4.55 3.88
N GLU A 140 -5.43 -5.49 3.61
CA GLU A 140 -6.34 -6.24 4.49
C GLU A 140 -7.20 -5.46 5.51
N ASP A 141 -6.94 -4.18 5.77
CA ASP A 141 -7.72 -3.31 6.65
C ASP A 141 -7.37 -1.83 6.46
N GLY A 142 -8.27 -0.96 6.92
CA GLY A 142 -8.09 0.49 6.92
C GLY A 142 -8.45 1.19 5.61
N VAL A 143 -8.32 2.52 5.62
CA VAL A 143 -8.65 3.40 4.50
C VAL A 143 -7.86 3.05 3.23
N GLU A 144 -6.56 2.74 3.35
CA GLU A 144 -5.74 2.33 2.20
C GLU A 144 -6.35 1.14 1.46
N TYR A 145 -6.85 0.12 2.17
CA TYR A 145 -7.44 -1.06 1.57
C TYR A 145 -8.85 -0.78 1.03
N VAL A 146 -9.72 -0.17 1.84
CA VAL A 146 -11.13 0.05 1.48
C VAL A 146 -11.26 1.04 0.33
N CYS A 147 -10.39 2.05 0.26
CA CYS A 147 -10.44 3.10 -0.75
C CYS A 147 -9.46 2.88 -1.92
N GLU A 148 -8.90 1.69 -2.09
CA GLU A 148 -7.92 1.41 -3.17
C GLU A 148 -8.45 1.81 -4.57
N SER A 149 -9.73 1.55 -4.85
CA SER A 149 -10.39 1.94 -6.11
C SER A 149 -10.42 3.45 -6.38
N ILE A 150 -10.34 4.26 -5.32
CA ILE A 150 -10.32 5.71 -5.37
C ILE A 150 -8.86 6.21 -5.40
N LEU A 151 -8.00 5.60 -4.60
CA LEU A 151 -6.61 6.02 -4.35
C LEU A 151 -5.64 5.67 -5.49
N ARG A 152 -5.85 4.56 -6.19
CA ARG A 152 -4.87 4.01 -7.15
C ARG A 152 -4.71 4.84 -8.42
N GLY A 153 -5.81 5.39 -8.93
CA GLY A 153 -5.85 5.98 -10.26
C GLY A 153 -5.67 4.95 -11.38
N ARG A 154 -5.13 5.38 -12.52
CA ARG A 154 -4.91 4.55 -13.72
C ARG A 154 -3.66 5.01 -14.46
N ARG A 155 -2.77 4.07 -14.80
CA ARG A 155 -1.54 4.38 -15.53
C ARG A 155 -1.83 4.85 -16.96
N GLY A 156 -0.94 5.70 -17.46
CA GLY A 156 -0.84 6.00 -18.89
C GLY A 156 -0.07 4.91 -19.64
N GLU A 157 -0.02 5.05 -20.97
CA GLU A 157 0.75 4.16 -21.85
C GLU A 157 1.34 4.99 -23.00
N LEU A 158 2.61 4.78 -23.30
CA LEU A 158 3.26 5.33 -24.50
C LEU A 158 3.60 4.15 -25.41
N VAL A 159 3.06 4.17 -26.63
CA VAL A 159 3.29 3.13 -27.63
C VAL A 159 4.19 3.68 -28.71
N TYR A 160 5.32 3.01 -28.94
CA TYR A 160 6.30 3.38 -29.95
C TYR A 160 6.35 2.33 -31.06
N ASP A 161 6.73 2.74 -32.27
CA ASP A 161 7.06 1.81 -33.34
C ASP A 161 8.51 1.27 -33.20
N ILE A 162 8.91 0.43 -34.16
CA ILE A 162 10.26 -0.16 -34.23
C ILE A 162 11.36 0.89 -34.39
N ASP A 163 11.02 2.06 -34.93
CA ASP A 163 11.90 3.21 -35.14
C ASP A 163 11.81 4.21 -33.97
N ARG A 164 11.15 3.82 -32.86
CA ARG A 164 10.91 4.62 -31.64
C ARG A 164 10.12 5.90 -31.84
N ARG A 165 9.31 6.00 -32.90
CA ARG A 165 8.36 7.09 -33.06
C ARG A 165 7.12 6.82 -32.22
N LEU A 166 6.66 7.82 -31.47
CA LEU A 166 5.44 7.73 -30.67
C LEU A 166 4.22 7.57 -31.59
N ILE A 167 3.52 6.44 -31.47
CA ILE A 167 2.30 6.10 -32.22
C ILE A 167 1.06 6.48 -31.41
N ASN A 168 1.07 6.17 -30.13
CA ASN A 168 -0.09 6.39 -29.26
C ASN A 168 0.36 6.83 -27.87
N ARG A 169 -0.45 7.69 -27.24
CA ARG A 169 -0.27 8.15 -25.87
C ARG A 169 -1.61 8.09 -25.15
N THR A 170 -1.66 7.28 -24.11
CA THR A 170 -2.72 7.30 -23.10
C THR A 170 -2.20 8.08 -21.89
N GLU A 171 -2.92 9.10 -21.46
CA GLU A 171 -2.55 9.88 -20.29
C GLU A 171 -2.82 9.15 -18.97
N THR A 172 -1.96 9.41 -17.99
CA THR A 172 -2.14 8.92 -16.62
C THR A 172 -3.28 9.67 -15.94
N ARG A 173 -4.10 8.96 -15.18
CA ARG A 173 -5.10 9.55 -14.27
C ARG A 173 -4.67 9.27 -12.85
N PHE A 174 -4.39 10.32 -12.08
CA PHE A 174 -4.06 10.17 -10.67
C PHE A 174 -5.27 9.67 -9.88
N GLY A 175 -4.98 9.01 -8.75
CA GLY A 175 -5.99 8.71 -7.75
C GLY A 175 -6.60 9.99 -7.19
N LYS A 176 -7.71 9.83 -6.48
CA LYS A 176 -8.38 10.93 -5.80
C LYS A 176 -8.06 10.91 -4.32
N ASP A 177 -8.10 12.10 -3.74
CA ASP A 177 -7.97 12.27 -2.31
C ASP A 177 -9.19 11.69 -1.58
N VAL A 178 -8.92 11.13 -0.39
CA VAL A 178 -9.94 10.60 0.51
C VAL A 178 -9.89 11.43 1.79
N SER A 179 -10.99 12.12 2.09
CA SER A 179 -11.17 12.80 3.36
C SER A 179 -11.99 11.91 4.29
N ILE A 180 -11.52 11.74 5.53
CA ILE A 180 -12.21 11.00 6.59
C ILE A 180 -12.57 11.94 7.74
N THR A 181 -13.52 11.53 8.56
CA THR A 181 -14.06 12.31 9.69
C THR A 181 -13.16 12.32 10.93
N LEU A 182 -12.07 11.55 10.88
CA LEU A 182 -11.20 11.33 12.02
C LEU A 182 -10.52 12.65 12.44
N ASP A 183 -10.65 13.00 13.72
CA ASP A 183 -9.86 14.06 14.35
C ASP A 183 -8.54 13.46 14.82
N ILE A 184 -7.45 13.86 14.16
CA ILE A 184 -6.13 13.28 14.41
C ILE A 184 -5.56 13.68 15.78
N GLU A 185 -5.93 14.83 16.32
CA GLU A 185 -5.47 15.30 17.63
C GLU A 185 -6.16 14.53 18.73
N LEU A 186 -7.49 14.39 18.64
CA LEU A 186 -8.29 13.57 19.57
C LEU A 186 -7.85 12.10 19.54
N GLN A 187 -7.67 11.52 18.36
CA GLN A 187 -7.18 10.14 18.21
C GLN A 187 -5.84 9.97 18.94
N LYS A 188 -4.89 10.88 18.71
CA LYS A 188 -3.56 10.85 19.31
C LYS A 188 -3.62 10.99 20.82
N GLU A 189 -4.47 11.87 21.33
CA GLU A 189 -4.63 12.08 22.77
C GLU A 189 -5.13 10.80 23.46
N ILE A 190 -6.15 10.16 22.90
CA ILE A 190 -6.71 8.91 23.44
C ILE A 190 -5.66 7.79 23.39
N GLU A 191 -4.95 7.63 22.27
CA GLU A 191 -3.89 6.62 22.14
C GLU A 191 -2.76 6.86 23.15
N ASN A 192 -2.30 8.10 23.30
CA ASN A 192 -1.27 8.44 24.28
C ASN A 192 -1.71 8.08 25.71
N TYR A 193 -2.92 8.49 26.10
CA TYR A 193 -3.49 8.14 27.40
C TYR A 193 -3.55 6.62 27.62
N LEU A 194 -3.98 5.87 26.60
CA LEU A 194 -4.07 4.42 26.69
C LEU A 194 -2.70 3.74 26.76
N THR A 195 -1.66 4.30 26.14
CA THR A 195 -0.29 3.77 26.21
C THR A 195 0.52 4.19 27.42
N ASP A 196 0.14 5.29 28.08
CA ASP A 196 0.89 5.85 29.19
C ASP A 196 0.72 4.98 30.44
N CYS A 197 1.79 4.29 30.84
CA CYS A 197 1.79 3.40 32.00
C CYS A 197 1.85 4.13 33.34
N ASP A 198 2.18 5.41 33.37
CA ASP A 198 2.19 6.22 34.58
C ASP A 198 0.75 6.68 34.92
N ILE A 199 -0.11 6.80 33.92
CA ILE A 199 -1.51 7.26 34.07
C ILE A 199 -2.52 6.11 33.98
N ASN A 200 -2.31 5.15 33.06
CA ASN A 200 -3.20 4.03 32.83
C ASN A 200 -2.58 2.71 33.34
N PRO A 201 -3.06 2.14 34.46
CA PRO A 201 -2.53 0.87 34.98
C PRO A 201 -2.75 -0.31 34.00
N ASN A 202 -3.65 -0.15 33.03
CA ASN A 202 -3.93 -1.13 31.99
C ASN A 202 -3.19 -0.84 30.68
N CYS A 203 -2.15 0.02 30.67
CA CYS A 203 -1.44 0.45 29.46
C CYS A 203 -0.92 -0.68 28.55
N LYS A 204 -0.65 -1.86 29.11
CA LYS A 204 -0.18 -3.06 28.39
C LYS A 204 -1.30 -3.99 27.95
N THR A 205 -2.54 -3.68 28.31
CA THR A 205 -3.70 -4.51 27.99
C THR A 205 -4.28 -4.07 26.66
N PRO A 206 -4.65 -5.00 25.77
CA PRO A 206 -5.35 -4.65 24.55
C PRO A 206 -6.63 -3.89 24.84
N ALA A 207 -6.80 -2.77 24.16
CA ALA A 207 -7.92 -1.85 24.35
C ALA A 207 -8.46 -1.39 22.99
N ALA A 208 -9.68 -0.88 23.00
CA ALA A 208 -10.30 -0.21 21.88
C ALA A 208 -11.18 0.94 22.39
N ALA A 209 -11.28 2.01 21.63
CA ALA A 209 -12.16 3.13 21.93
C ALA A 209 -12.75 3.69 20.62
N VAL A 210 -13.99 4.14 20.68
CA VAL A 210 -14.67 4.78 19.55
C VAL A 210 -15.32 6.06 20.07
N VAL A 211 -15.06 7.17 19.39
CA VAL A 211 -15.73 8.45 19.66
C VAL A 211 -16.55 8.81 18.44
N ILE A 212 -17.84 9.01 18.64
CA ILE A 212 -18.82 9.29 17.60
C ILE A 212 -19.50 10.62 17.94
N ASP A 213 -19.57 11.54 16.98
CA ASP A 213 -20.51 12.65 17.07
C ASP A 213 -21.93 12.12 16.82
N VAL A 214 -22.79 12.18 17.83
CA VAL A 214 -24.15 11.65 17.76
C VAL A 214 -25.02 12.39 16.75
N ALA A 215 -24.76 13.68 16.52
CA ALA A 215 -25.57 14.49 15.61
C ALA A 215 -25.30 14.19 14.14
N THR A 216 -24.04 13.91 13.79
CA THR A 216 -23.61 13.66 12.40
C THR A 216 -23.35 12.18 12.10
N ALA A 217 -23.22 11.35 13.14
CA ALA A 217 -22.68 9.99 13.08
C ALA A 217 -21.21 9.92 12.61
N ASP A 218 -20.48 11.05 12.65
CA ASP A 218 -19.07 11.09 12.31
C ASP A 218 -18.23 10.32 13.32
N ILE A 219 -17.28 9.53 12.83
CA ILE A 219 -16.31 8.84 13.67
C ILE A 219 -15.13 9.78 13.87
N LEU A 220 -15.02 10.37 15.06
CA LEU A 220 -13.98 11.32 15.42
C LEU A 220 -12.70 10.61 15.89
N ALA A 221 -12.83 9.46 16.54
CA ALA A 221 -11.71 8.60 16.90
C ALA A 221 -12.09 7.11 16.81
N LEU A 222 -11.16 6.30 16.32
CA LEU A 222 -11.28 4.85 16.17
C LEU A 222 -9.96 4.20 16.59
N VAL A 223 -9.84 3.90 17.88
CA VAL A 223 -8.60 3.50 18.53
C VAL A 223 -8.55 1.98 18.71
N SER A 224 -7.38 1.39 18.44
CA SER A 224 -7.11 -0.04 18.62
C SER A 224 -5.68 -0.25 19.15
N MET A 225 -5.56 -0.79 20.38
CA MET A 225 -4.29 -1.01 21.08
C MET A 225 -3.89 -2.49 21.17
N PRO A 226 -2.69 -2.90 20.76
CA PRO A 226 -1.51 -2.04 20.57
C PRO A 226 -1.42 -1.41 19.17
N VAL A 227 -0.81 -0.22 19.11
CA VAL A 227 -0.46 0.50 17.86
C VAL A 227 0.90 0.03 17.33
N PHE A 228 1.18 0.34 16.06
CA PHE A 228 2.45 0.05 15.39
C PHE A 228 2.79 1.16 14.39
N ASP A 229 4.07 1.35 14.05
CA ASP A 229 4.48 2.40 13.09
C ASP A 229 4.20 1.97 11.64
N LEU A 230 3.31 2.69 10.96
CA LEU A 230 2.95 2.45 9.57
C LEU A 230 4.12 2.57 8.59
N ASN A 231 5.14 3.38 8.90
CA ASN A 231 6.33 3.50 8.06
C ASN A 231 7.29 2.32 8.25
N ARG A 232 7.14 1.55 9.34
CA ARG A 232 8.01 0.40 9.65
C ARG A 232 7.35 -0.96 9.42
N ILE A 233 6.05 -1.01 9.21
CA ILE A 233 5.28 -2.26 9.09
C ILE A 233 5.89 -3.28 8.13
N ARG A 234 6.48 -2.85 7.01
CA ARG A 234 7.11 -3.77 6.04
C ARG A 234 8.29 -4.55 6.62
N TYR A 235 9.06 -3.90 7.50
CA TYR A 235 10.20 -4.51 8.19
C TYR A 235 9.73 -5.34 9.38
N ASP A 236 8.72 -4.83 10.09
CA ASP A 236 8.23 -5.42 11.34
C ASP A 236 7.06 -6.42 11.12
N TYR A 237 6.65 -6.68 9.87
CA TYR A 237 5.43 -7.43 9.52
C TYR A 237 5.37 -8.81 10.18
N ASN A 238 6.48 -9.56 10.13
CA ASN A 238 6.52 -10.90 10.73
C ASN A 238 6.40 -10.87 12.26
N ILE A 239 6.87 -9.80 12.91
CA ILE A 239 6.73 -9.62 14.36
C ILE A 239 5.26 -9.31 14.66
N LEU A 240 4.69 -8.31 13.97
CA LEU A 240 3.32 -7.86 14.17
C LEU A 240 2.27 -8.94 13.85
N LYS A 241 2.50 -9.73 12.79
CA LYS A 241 1.63 -10.84 12.40
C LYS A 241 1.59 -11.97 13.43
N ASN A 242 2.71 -12.22 14.11
CA ASN A 242 2.84 -13.29 15.09
C ASN A 242 2.55 -12.82 16.53
N ASP A 243 2.24 -11.54 16.73
CA ASP A 243 1.89 -11.00 18.04
C ASP A 243 0.51 -11.51 18.47
N PRO A 244 0.38 -12.13 19.66
CA PRO A 244 -0.88 -12.69 20.15
C PRO A 244 -1.96 -11.63 20.40
N ASN A 245 -1.60 -10.35 20.50
CA ASN A 245 -2.56 -9.24 20.66
C ASN A 245 -3.16 -8.77 19.33
N GLU A 246 -2.74 -9.34 18.19
CA GLU A 246 -3.25 -9.05 16.85
C GLU A 246 -3.22 -7.54 16.49
N PRO A 247 -2.07 -6.84 16.60
CA PRO A 247 -1.96 -5.39 16.38
C PRO A 247 -2.43 -4.94 14.99
N LEU A 248 -2.28 -5.80 13.98
CA LEU A 248 -2.64 -5.51 12.59
C LEU A 248 -4.16 -5.39 12.37
N ARG A 249 -4.99 -5.89 13.30
CA ARG A 249 -6.45 -5.87 13.15
C ARG A 249 -7.05 -4.74 13.96
N ASN A 250 -8.06 -4.08 13.38
CA ASN A 250 -8.81 -3.08 14.13
C ASN A 250 -9.78 -3.75 15.13
N ARG A 251 -9.40 -3.75 16.41
CA ARG A 251 -10.17 -4.38 17.49
C ARG A 251 -11.52 -3.71 17.73
N ALA A 252 -11.63 -2.41 17.45
CA ALA A 252 -12.89 -1.68 17.58
C ALA A 252 -13.94 -2.15 16.56
N ILE A 253 -13.51 -2.66 15.41
CA ILE A 253 -14.40 -3.15 14.35
C ILE A 253 -14.62 -4.66 14.47
N TYR A 254 -13.55 -5.44 14.60
CA TYR A 254 -13.62 -6.89 14.38
C TYR A 254 -13.68 -7.73 15.64
N LYS A 255 -13.29 -7.20 16.81
CA LYS A 255 -13.27 -8.00 18.03
C LYS A 255 -14.63 -7.93 18.71
N GLN A 256 -15.25 -9.09 18.83
CA GLN A 256 -16.53 -9.23 19.53
C GLN A 256 -16.29 -9.46 21.02
N TYR A 257 -16.97 -8.68 21.84
CA TYR A 257 -16.98 -8.80 23.29
C TYR A 257 -18.41 -9.02 23.77
N PRO A 258 -18.63 -9.81 24.83
CA PRO A 258 -19.88 -9.75 25.56
C PRO A 258 -20.11 -8.30 26.01
N PRO A 259 -21.23 -7.66 25.63
CA PRO A 259 -21.44 -6.23 25.91
C PRO A 259 -21.60 -5.93 27.41
N GLY A 260 -21.84 -6.95 28.23
CA GLY A 260 -22.02 -6.78 29.67
C GLY A 260 -23.20 -5.85 29.97
N SER A 261 -23.03 -4.95 30.95
CA SER A 261 -24.13 -4.08 31.38
C SER A 261 -24.45 -2.94 30.41
N VAL A 262 -23.62 -2.66 29.40
CA VAL A 262 -23.86 -1.53 28.47
C VAL A 262 -25.07 -1.75 27.57
N VAL A 263 -25.55 -2.99 27.43
CA VAL A 263 -26.76 -3.32 26.65
C VAL A 263 -28.07 -3.03 27.40
N LYS A 264 -28.01 -2.79 28.72
CA LYS A 264 -29.21 -2.66 29.56
C LYS A 264 -30.18 -1.56 29.09
N PRO A 265 -29.74 -0.35 28.68
CA PRO A 265 -30.64 0.65 28.14
C PRO A 265 -31.43 0.15 26.91
N LEU A 266 -30.78 -0.61 26.03
CA LEU A 266 -31.43 -1.21 24.86
C LEU A 266 -32.48 -2.25 25.27
N ILE A 267 -32.16 -3.11 26.25
CA ILE A 267 -33.11 -4.09 26.80
C ILE A 267 -34.31 -3.38 27.46
N LEU A 268 -34.06 -2.29 28.19
CA LEU A 268 -35.11 -1.48 28.80
C LEU A 268 -36.06 -0.92 27.74
N ILE A 269 -35.54 -0.31 26.68
CA ILE A 269 -36.33 0.20 25.56
C ILE A 269 -37.16 -0.93 24.94
N ALA A 270 -36.57 -2.09 24.67
CA ALA A 270 -37.29 -3.24 24.11
C ALA A 270 -38.43 -3.74 25.03
N GLY A 271 -38.21 -3.73 26.35
CA GLY A 271 -39.23 -4.09 27.33
C GLY A 271 -40.42 -3.14 27.34
N ILE A 272 -40.16 -1.83 27.25
CA ILE A 272 -41.19 -0.79 27.19
C ILE A 272 -41.96 -0.87 25.86
N GLU A 273 -41.25 -0.92 24.73
CA GLU A 273 -41.84 -0.99 23.38
C GLU A 273 -42.69 -2.25 23.16
N SER A 274 -42.30 -3.38 23.77
CA SER A 274 -43.07 -4.62 23.71
C SER A 274 -44.24 -4.67 24.69
N GLY A 275 -44.43 -3.63 25.51
CA GLY A 275 -45.48 -3.55 26.54
C GLY A 275 -45.30 -4.57 27.67
N LYS A 276 -44.08 -5.13 27.84
CA LYS A 276 -43.78 -6.09 28.91
C LYS A 276 -43.50 -5.42 30.24
N ILE A 277 -43.06 -4.18 30.20
CA ILE A 277 -42.89 -3.31 31.36
C ILE A 277 -43.36 -1.89 31.03
N THR A 278 -43.63 -1.08 32.05
CA THR A 278 -43.90 0.36 31.90
C THR A 278 -42.79 1.23 32.50
N PRO A 279 -42.62 2.50 32.08
CA PRO A 279 -41.62 3.40 32.66
C PRO A 279 -41.75 3.59 34.17
N ASP A 280 -42.97 3.53 34.70
CA ASP A 280 -43.29 3.72 36.12
C ASP A 280 -43.33 2.38 36.90
N GLU A 281 -43.07 1.25 36.24
CA GLU A 281 -43.12 -0.06 36.86
C GLU A 281 -41.99 -0.25 37.88
N ILE A 282 -42.35 -0.50 39.13
CA ILE A 282 -41.39 -0.81 40.18
C ILE A 282 -41.03 -2.29 40.10
N ILE A 283 -39.82 -2.57 39.61
CA ILE A 283 -39.27 -3.93 39.61
C ILE A 283 -38.59 -4.19 40.98
N HIS A 284 -39.25 -4.99 41.82
CA HIS A 284 -38.67 -5.42 43.09
C HIS A 284 -37.56 -6.45 42.87
N CYS A 285 -36.32 -6.09 43.21
CA CYS A 285 -35.21 -7.02 43.31
C CYS A 285 -35.11 -7.51 44.77
N PRO A 286 -35.52 -8.76 45.10
CA PRO A 286 -35.57 -9.25 46.48
C PRO A 286 -34.18 -9.48 47.10
N ALA A 287 -33.11 -9.12 46.40
CA ALA A 287 -31.77 -9.14 46.97
C ALA A 287 -31.34 -10.53 47.50
N GLN A 288 -31.68 -11.60 46.77
CA GLN A 288 -31.37 -12.99 47.15
C GLN A 288 -30.62 -13.74 46.04
N LYS A 289 -29.99 -14.87 46.39
CA LYS A 289 -29.31 -15.73 45.42
C LYS A 289 -30.30 -16.21 44.36
N ALA A 290 -29.91 -16.06 43.09
CA ALA A 290 -30.73 -16.51 41.98
C ALA A 290 -30.92 -18.04 42.01
N PRO A 291 -32.07 -18.57 41.56
CA PRO A 291 -32.27 -20.01 41.42
C PRO A 291 -31.19 -20.66 40.54
N LYS A 292 -30.95 -21.96 40.71
CA LYS A 292 -29.97 -22.70 39.90
C LYS A 292 -30.33 -22.57 38.41
N GLY A 293 -29.39 -22.09 37.59
CA GLY A 293 -29.59 -21.85 36.15
C GLY A 293 -30.00 -20.43 35.78
N TRP A 294 -30.26 -19.56 36.76
CA TRP A 294 -30.54 -18.13 36.53
C TRP A 294 -29.27 -17.27 36.70
N PRO A 295 -29.16 -16.14 35.98
CA PRO A 295 -28.05 -15.20 36.16
C PRO A 295 -28.10 -14.57 37.55
N SER A 296 -26.99 -14.66 38.28
CA SER A 296 -26.83 -14.00 39.59
C SER A 296 -26.60 -12.50 39.42
N CYS A 297 -27.19 -11.70 40.30
CA CYS A 297 -26.85 -10.29 40.39
C CYS A 297 -25.41 -10.12 40.92
N TRP A 298 -24.67 -9.17 40.34
CA TRP A 298 -23.27 -8.88 40.71
C TRP A 298 -23.08 -8.54 42.20
N LEU A 299 -24.12 -7.99 42.85
CA LEU A 299 -24.12 -7.73 44.29
C LEU A 299 -23.89 -9.00 45.15
N TYR A 300 -24.19 -10.19 44.62
CA TYR A 300 -24.06 -11.48 45.32
C TYR A 300 -22.89 -12.34 44.83
N ASN A 301 -22.08 -11.84 43.90
CA ASN A 301 -20.94 -12.55 43.31
C ASN A 301 -19.59 -12.11 43.91
N ARG A 302 -19.62 -11.49 45.10
CA ARG A 302 -18.44 -11.14 45.91
C ARG A 302 -18.38 -12.01 47.16
#